data_AF-A0A9R1NQ28-F1
#
_entry.id   AF-A0A9R1NQ28-F1
#
_cell.length_a   1.000
_cell.length_b   1.000
_cell.length_c   1.000
_cell.angle_alpha   90.00
_cell.angle_beta   90.00
_cell.angle_gamma   90.00
#
_symmetry.space_group_name_H-M   'P 1'
#
loop_
_entity.id
_entity.type
_entity.pdbx_description
1 polymer ?
#
loop_
_entity_poly.entity_id
_entity_poly.type
_entity_poly.pdbx_seq_one_letter_code
_entity_poly.pdbx_strand_id
1 'polypeptide(L)'
;MTRKQIHLLTQQTISEDLGQVEYILTDKTGTLTENKMIFRRCCIAGTLYGNESGDALKDVELLNAVADNLPHVIKFLTVMALCNTVIPIKSPSGTISYKAQSQDEDALVNAASNLHVVLVSKNGNNAEIHFNRRVIQYEILDILEFTSDRKRMSVVISDSQSGKIFLLSKGADEAILPLAYSGQQIKTFVDAVDKYAQLGLRTLCLGWRELSLEEYLEWSRLFKEANSALVDREWKVAEVCQKLEHSLDILGISAIEDRLQDGVPETIEILRQSGINFWMLTGDKQSTAIQIALLCNLISSEPKGQLLYINGKTEDEVARSLERVLLTMRITSSEPKELAFVVDGWALEIILTRYKEAFTELAVLSKTAICCRVTPSQKAQLVKLLKSCDYRTLAIGDGGNDVRMIQQAHIGVGISGREGLQAARAADYSIGKFRFLKRLILVHGRYSYNRTAFLSQYSFYKSLLICFIQILYCRNKFIQFS
;
A
#
# COMPACT_ATOMS: atom_id res chain seq x y z
N MET A 1 17.74 19.39 22.11
CA MET A 1 16.84 18.34 21.57
C MET A 1 16.74 18.39 20.02
N THR A 2 17.81 18.69 19.28
CA THR A 2 17.72 19.04 17.84
C THR A 2 18.83 18.42 16.97
N ARG A 3 19.08 17.11 17.11
CA ARG A 3 20.10 16.41 16.30
C ARG A 3 19.71 15.02 15.72
N LYS A 4 18.43 14.62 15.76
CA LYS A 4 17.95 13.31 15.23
C LYS A 4 16.78 13.44 14.23
N GLN A 5 16.89 14.27 13.19
CA GLN A 5 15.79 14.42 12.21
C GLN A 5 16.16 14.00 10.77
N ILE A 6 17.43 14.11 10.37
CA ILE A 6 17.96 13.62 9.09
C ILE A 6 19.02 12.60 9.46
N HIS A 7 18.82 11.33 9.09
CA HIS A 7 19.66 10.26 9.61
C HIS A 7 20.98 10.11 8.86
N LEU A 8 21.00 10.28 7.54
CA LEU A 8 22.20 10.26 6.70
C LEU A 8 21.94 10.95 5.36
N LEU A 9 22.98 11.62 4.85
CA LEU A 9 23.12 12.11 3.49
C LEU A 9 24.07 11.15 2.79
N THR A 10 23.60 10.41 1.78
CA THR A 10 24.40 9.37 1.12
C THR A 10 25.11 9.90 -0.12
N GLN A 11 24.54 10.90 -0.81
CA GLN A 11 25.18 11.65 -1.90
C GLN A 11 25.21 13.16 -1.62
N GLN A 12 26.40 13.76 -1.59
CA GLN A 12 26.60 15.18 -1.26
C GLN A 12 26.30 16.16 -2.40
N THR A 13 26.13 15.66 -3.64
CA THR A 13 26.02 16.47 -4.87
C THR A 13 24.59 16.89 -5.24
N ILE A 14 23.58 16.59 -4.40
CA ILE A 14 22.15 16.78 -4.74
C ILE A 14 21.48 17.75 -3.74
N SER A 15 22.22 18.74 -3.25
CA SER A 15 21.71 19.63 -2.20
C SER A 15 20.86 20.77 -2.79
N GLU A 16 21.24 21.31 -3.95
CA GLU A 16 20.53 22.38 -4.65
C GLU A 16 19.25 21.92 -5.36
N ASP A 17 19.22 20.70 -5.90
CA ASP A 17 18.05 20.17 -6.61
C ASP A 17 16.83 20.08 -5.68
N LEU A 18 17.03 19.88 -4.36
CA LEU A 18 15.95 19.91 -3.36
C LEU A 18 15.16 21.22 -3.38
N GLY A 19 15.80 22.34 -3.72
CA GLY A 19 15.14 23.65 -3.80
C GLY A 19 14.35 23.88 -5.09
N GLN A 20 14.39 22.93 -6.03
CA GLN A 20 13.78 23.01 -7.35
C GLN A 20 12.75 21.90 -7.60
N VAL A 21 12.40 21.09 -6.60
CA VAL A 21 11.44 19.98 -6.75
C VAL A 21 10.07 20.50 -7.18
N GLU A 22 9.53 19.93 -8.26
CA GLU A 22 8.21 20.25 -8.81
C GLU A 22 7.22 19.12 -8.62
N TYR A 23 7.68 17.86 -8.70
CA TYR A 23 6.84 16.68 -8.52
C TYR A 23 7.38 15.77 -7.42
N ILE A 24 6.51 15.41 -6.48
CA ILE A 24 6.77 14.36 -5.49
C ILE A 24 5.95 13.12 -5.87
N LEU A 25 6.65 12.03 -6.13
CA LEU A 25 6.06 10.70 -6.31
C LEU A 25 6.22 9.94 -4.99
N THR A 26 5.11 9.65 -4.33
CA THR A 26 5.09 9.02 -3.01
C THR A 26 4.47 7.63 -3.07
N ASP A 27 5.10 6.67 -2.41
CA ASP A 27 4.40 5.45 -2.03
C ASP A 27 3.35 5.74 -0.94
N LYS A 28 2.38 4.83 -0.78
CA LYS A 28 1.33 4.91 0.24
C LYS A 28 1.70 4.14 1.51
N THR A 29 2.03 2.85 1.42
CA THR A 29 2.18 1.96 2.57
C THR A 29 3.52 2.22 3.24
N GLY A 30 3.56 2.42 4.56
CA GLY A 30 4.83 2.65 5.27
C GLY A 30 5.49 4.01 5.00
N THR A 31 5.04 4.73 3.97
CA THR A 31 5.45 6.09 3.63
C THR A 31 4.46 7.14 4.12
N LEU A 32 3.22 7.11 3.62
CA LEU A 32 2.13 7.96 4.13
C LEU A 32 1.48 7.34 5.35
N THR A 33 1.44 6.02 5.40
CA THR A 33 0.94 5.26 6.54
C THR A 33 2.06 4.80 7.46
N GLU A 34 1.75 4.49 8.71
CA GLU A 34 2.69 3.94 9.69
C GLU A 34 3.02 2.47 9.42
N ASN A 35 2.34 1.84 8.44
CA ASN A 35 2.31 0.40 8.25
C ASN A 35 2.07 -0.28 9.61
N LYS A 36 0.99 0.14 10.26
CA LYS A 36 0.53 -0.38 11.55
C LYS A 36 -0.93 -0.76 11.36
N MET A 37 -1.13 -2.01 10.98
CA MET A 37 -2.44 -2.57 10.69
C MET A 37 -3.20 -2.78 12.00
N ILE A 38 -4.38 -2.18 12.12
CA ILE A 38 -5.23 -2.26 13.31
C ILE A 38 -6.61 -2.75 12.90
N PHE A 39 -7.04 -3.88 13.44
CA PHE A 39 -8.42 -4.33 13.27
C PHE A 39 -9.38 -3.32 13.89
N ARG A 40 -10.34 -2.82 13.10
CA ARG A 40 -11.27 -1.77 13.54
C ARG A 40 -12.72 -2.16 13.46
N ARG A 41 -13.13 -2.83 12.39
CA ARG A 41 -14.54 -3.16 12.17
C ARG A 41 -14.65 -4.55 11.57
N CYS A 42 -15.82 -5.16 11.72
CA CYS A 42 -16.13 -6.38 10.99
C CYS A 42 -17.63 -6.45 10.68
N CYS A 43 -17.96 -7.21 9.65
CA CYS A 43 -19.30 -7.66 9.36
C CYS A 43 -19.31 -9.17 9.59
N ILE A 44 -20.15 -9.71 10.48
CA ILE A 44 -20.26 -11.16 10.71
C ILE A 44 -21.71 -11.57 10.55
N ALA A 45 -21.98 -12.54 9.68
CA ALA A 45 -23.34 -13.00 9.36
C ALA A 45 -24.31 -11.84 9.03
N GLY A 46 -23.80 -10.79 8.37
CA GLY A 46 -24.57 -9.60 7.98
C GLY A 46 -24.69 -8.50 9.05
N THR A 47 -24.22 -8.74 10.28
CA THR A 47 -24.24 -7.74 11.37
C THR A 47 -22.94 -6.94 11.38
N LEU A 48 -23.03 -5.61 11.43
CA LEU A 48 -21.87 -4.72 11.37
C LEU A 48 -21.42 -4.28 12.77
N TYR A 49 -20.22 -4.66 13.19
CA TYR A 49 -19.65 -4.32 14.48
C TYR A 49 -18.57 -3.23 14.37
N GLY A 50 -18.51 -2.34 15.35
CA GLY A 50 -17.56 -1.23 15.45
C GLY A 50 -17.94 0.00 14.63
N ASN A 51 -19.18 0.08 14.10
CA ASN A 51 -19.61 1.22 13.28
C ASN A 51 -19.84 2.49 14.10
N GLU A 52 -20.43 2.37 15.29
CA GLU A 52 -20.71 3.51 16.18
C GLU A 52 -19.48 3.89 17.02
N SER A 53 -18.81 2.88 17.59
CA SER A 53 -17.62 3.07 18.44
C SER A 53 -16.35 3.38 17.64
N GLY A 54 -16.32 3.04 16.35
CA GLY A 54 -15.11 3.02 15.52
C GLY A 54 -14.12 1.89 15.88
N ASP A 55 -14.51 0.98 16.79
CA ASP A 55 -13.66 -0.07 17.33
C ASP A 55 -14.51 -1.29 17.71
N ALA A 56 -14.50 -2.31 16.86
CA ALA A 56 -15.21 -3.57 17.06
C ALA A 56 -14.77 -4.31 18.32
N LEU A 57 -13.52 -4.11 18.79
CA LEU A 57 -13.05 -4.75 20.03
C LEU A 57 -13.72 -4.17 21.29
N LYS A 58 -14.39 -3.02 21.17
CA LYS A 58 -15.15 -2.36 22.23
C LYS A 58 -16.66 -2.40 21.99
N ASP A 59 -17.09 -3.05 20.92
CA ASP A 59 -18.49 -3.15 20.56
C ASP A 59 -19.19 -4.13 21.50
N VAL A 60 -20.20 -3.64 22.22
CA VAL A 60 -20.92 -4.41 23.23
C VAL A 60 -21.67 -5.58 22.60
N GLU A 61 -22.23 -5.42 21.40
CA GLU A 61 -22.96 -6.48 20.71
C GLU A 61 -22.00 -7.60 20.29
N LEU A 62 -20.80 -7.26 19.82
CA LEU A 62 -19.80 -8.27 19.47
C LEU A 62 -19.31 -9.03 20.71
N LEU A 63 -19.04 -8.31 21.81
CA LEU A 63 -18.58 -8.92 23.05
C LEU A 63 -19.65 -9.87 23.62
N ASN A 64 -20.92 -9.49 23.57
CA ASN A 64 -22.04 -10.36 23.96
C ASN A 64 -22.13 -11.59 23.04
N ALA A 65 -22.03 -11.40 21.72
CA ALA A 65 -22.08 -12.50 20.76
C ALA A 65 -20.94 -13.53 20.96
N VAL A 66 -19.75 -13.08 21.37
CA VAL A 66 -18.64 -13.95 21.76
C VAL A 66 -18.93 -14.66 23.08
N ALA A 67 -19.45 -13.95 24.08
CA ALA A 67 -19.80 -14.52 25.39
C ALA A 67 -20.89 -15.60 25.27
N ASP A 68 -21.87 -15.37 24.41
CA ASP A 68 -22.97 -16.29 24.10
C ASP A 68 -22.53 -17.48 23.22
N ASN A 69 -21.27 -17.51 22.79
CA ASN A 69 -20.69 -18.55 21.93
C ASN A 69 -21.45 -18.72 20.60
N LEU A 70 -21.88 -17.63 19.96
CA LEU A 70 -22.61 -17.71 18.70
C LEU A 70 -21.76 -18.41 17.62
N PRO A 71 -22.24 -19.52 17.00
CA PRO A 71 -21.40 -20.38 16.17
C PRO A 71 -20.71 -19.67 15.00
N HIS A 72 -21.39 -18.72 14.34
CA HIS A 72 -20.85 -17.97 13.21
C HIS A 72 -19.76 -16.97 13.64
N VAL A 73 -19.89 -16.36 14.83
CA VAL A 73 -18.86 -15.47 15.40
C VAL A 73 -17.63 -16.28 15.77
N ILE A 74 -17.79 -17.43 16.44
CA ILE A 74 -16.65 -18.26 16.84
C ILE A 74 -15.94 -18.81 15.61
N LYS A 75 -16.65 -19.28 14.57
CA LYS A 75 -16.02 -19.67 13.29
C LYS A 75 -15.23 -18.52 12.68
N PHE A 76 -15.79 -17.30 12.66
CA PHE A 76 -15.13 -16.12 12.10
C PHE A 76 -13.82 -15.81 12.83
N LEU A 77 -13.84 -15.81 14.17
CA LEU A 77 -12.66 -15.60 15.00
C LEU A 77 -11.64 -16.74 14.88
N THR A 78 -12.09 -17.99 14.72
CA THR A 78 -11.21 -19.13 14.47
C THR A 78 -10.48 -19.00 13.13
N VAL A 79 -11.15 -18.52 12.07
CA VAL A 79 -10.48 -18.22 10.79
C VAL A 79 -9.42 -17.13 10.99
N MET A 80 -9.73 -16.05 11.72
CA MET A 80 -8.73 -15.01 12.05
C MET A 80 -7.52 -15.58 12.80
N ALA A 81 -7.74 -16.47 13.75
CA ALA A 81 -6.71 -17.06 14.59
C ALA A 81 -5.86 -18.15 13.90
N LEU A 82 -6.42 -18.96 12.99
CA LEU A 82 -5.72 -20.12 12.39
C LEU A 82 -5.27 -19.92 10.94
N CYS A 83 -6.05 -19.22 10.12
CA CYS A 83 -5.80 -19.10 8.69
C CYS A 83 -4.69 -18.06 8.45
N ASN A 84 -3.46 -18.35 8.83
CA ASN A 84 -2.30 -17.43 8.78
C ASN A 84 -0.98 -18.22 8.87
N THR A 85 0.17 -17.55 8.78
CA THR A 85 1.50 -18.15 9.06
C THR A 85 2.12 -17.63 10.37
N VAL A 86 1.29 -17.05 11.25
CA VAL A 86 1.72 -16.43 12.51
C VAL A 86 2.22 -17.48 13.50
N ILE A 87 3.34 -17.17 14.14
CA ILE A 87 3.94 -18.00 15.18
C ILE A 87 3.71 -17.36 16.55
N PRO A 88 3.01 -18.03 17.49
CA PRO A 88 2.86 -17.56 18.86
C PRO A 88 4.16 -17.78 19.64
N ILE A 89 4.58 -16.76 20.40
CA ILE A 89 5.76 -16.78 21.27
C ILE A 89 5.29 -16.52 22.70
N LYS A 90 5.41 -17.54 23.54
CA LYS A 90 5.12 -17.45 24.98
C LYS A 90 6.28 -16.80 25.71
N SER A 91 6.00 -15.70 26.38
CA SER A 91 6.97 -15.06 27.28
C SER A 91 7.06 -15.81 28.62
N PRO A 92 8.14 -15.63 29.40
CA PRO A 92 8.28 -16.24 30.73
C PRO A 92 7.17 -15.82 31.71
N SER A 93 6.53 -14.66 31.50
CA SER A 93 5.40 -14.18 32.30
C SER A 93 4.05 -14.82 31.93
N GLY A 94 4.03 -15.72 30.94
CA GLY A 94 2.81 -16.37 30.44
C GLY A 94 2.04 -15.56 29.39
N THR A 95 2.47 -14.33 29.08
CA THR A 95 1.88 -13.51 28.02
C THR A 95 2.26 -14.05 26.64
N ILE A 96 1.31 -14.16 25.74
CA ILE A 96 1.55 -14.61 24.36
C ILE A 96 1.73 -13.39 23.46
N SER A 97 2.80 -13.40 22.68
CA SER A 97 3.06 -12.42 21.63
C SER A 97 3.08 -13.12 20.27
N TYR A 98 2.77 -12.41 19.20
CA TYR A 98 2.67 -12.98 17.87
C TYR A 98 3.77 -12.46 16.98
N LYS A 99 4.37 -13.36 16.19
CA LYS A 99 5.31 -13.01 15.13
C LYS A 99 4.71 -13.39 13.79
N ALA A 100 4.39 -12.38 12.99
CA ALA A 100 3.77 -12.53 11.68
C ALA A 100 4.72 -12.17 10.55
N GLN A 101 4.50 -12.76 9.37
CA GLN A 101 5.16 -12.33 8.13
C GLN A 101 4.47 -11.12 7.49
N SER A 102 3.15 -11.00 7.67
CA SER A 102 2.35 -9.87 7.19
C SER A 102 1.66 -9.17 8.36
N GLN A 103 1.62 -7.84 8.30
CA GLN A 103 0.97 -7.01 9.31
C GLN A 103 -0.55 -7.19 9.34
N ASP A 104 -1.17 -7.54 8.22
CA ASP A 104 -2.60 -7.83 8.19
C ASP A 104 -2.92 -9.07 9.04
N GLU A 105 -2.06 -10.09 8.98
CA GLU A 105 -2.21 -11.30 9.78
C GLU A 105 -1.99 -11.04 11.26
N ASP A 106 -0.98 -10.23 11.58
CA ASP A 106 -0.73 -9.79 12.96
C ASP A 106 -1.96 -9.10 13.53
N ALA A 107 -2.56 -8.16 12.79
CA ALA A 107 -3.75 -7.44 13.21
C ALA A 107 -4.94 -8.38 13.48
N LEU A 108 -5.17 -9.37 12.61
CA LEU A 108 -6.26 -10.33 12.76
C LEU A 108 -6.05 -11.28 13.95
N VAL A 109 -4.85 -11.83 14.13
CA VAL A 109 -4.58 -12.77 15.23
C VAL A 109 -4.62 -12.06 16.59
N ASN A 110 -4.06 -10.85 16.68
CA ASN A 110 -4.17 -10.04 17.90
C ASN A 110 -5.62 -9.67 18.20
N ALA A 111 -6.43 -9.35 17.17
CA ALA A 111 -7.85 -9.07 17.36
C ALA A 111 -8.64 -10.28 17.85
N ALA A 112 -8.39 -11.47 17.29
CA ALA A 112 -8.99 -12.72 17.76
C ALA A 112 -8.63 -13.00 19.23
N SER A 113 -7.35 -12.80 19.60
CA SER A 113 -6.87 -12.95 20.97
C SER A 113 -7.55 -11.98 21.95
N ASN A 114 -7.75 -10.73 21.55
CA ASN A 114 -8.49 -9.73 22.33
C ASN A 114 -9.98 -10.07 22.48
N LEU A 115 -10.54 -10.82 21.54
CA LEU A 115 -11.90 -11.38 21.58
C LEU A 115 -11.92 -12.80 22.18
N HIS A 116 -10.94 -13.12 23.03
CA HIS A 116 -10.82 -14.36 23.80
C HIS A 116 -10.63 -15.66 22.98
N VAL A 117 -10.33 -15.57 21.69
CA VAL A 117 -9.90 -16.69 20.84
C VAL A 117 -8.38 -16.61 20.68
N VAL A 118 -7.66 -17.18 21.64
CA VAL A 118 -6.21 -17.04 21.75
C VAL A 118 -5.52 -18.19 21.03
N LEU A 119 -4.71 -17.88 20.01
CA LEU A 119 -3.78 -18.86 19.43
C LEU A 119 -2.61 -19.06 20.41
N VAL A 120 -2.48 -20.28 20.94
CA VAL A 120 -1.54 -20.60 22.03
C VAL A 120 -0.29 -21.32 21.53
N SER A 121 -0.45 -22.25 20.61
CA SER A 121 0.65 -22.98 19.98
C SER A 121 0.32 -23.27 18.52
N LYS A 122 1.35 -23.28 17.67
CA LYS A 122 1.25 -23.62 16.25
C LYS A 122 2.56 -24.26 15.81
N ASN A 123 2.67 -25.57 16.03
CA ASN A 123 3.91 -26.33 15.90
C ASN A 123 3.74 -27.42 14.84
N GLY A 124 4.40 -27.25 13.69
CA GLY A 124 4.29 -28.21 12.58
C GLY A 124 2.83 -28.38 12.15
N ASN A 125 2.26 -29.54 12.48
CA ASN A 125 0.87 -29.88 12.15
C ASN A 125 -0.12 -29.63 13.29
N ASN A 126 0.30 -29.22 14.48
CA ASN A 126 -0.64 -29.03 15.60
C ASN A 126 -0.85 -27.55 15.91
N ALA A 127 -2.11 -27.14 16.02
CA ALA A 127 -2.51 -25.82 16.46
C ALA A 127 -3.44 -25.92 17.67
N GLU A 128 -3.22 -25.04 18.64
CA GLU A 128 -4.00 -24.99 19.88
C GLU A 128 -4.60 -23.61 20.06
N ILE A 129 -5.93 -23.56 20.20
CA ILE A 129 -6.68 -22.36 20.52
C ILE A 129 -7.27 -22.49 21.92
N HIS A 130 -7.17 -21.43 22.70
CA HIS A 130 -7.90 -21.29 23.95
C HIS A 130 -9.09 -20.35 23.73
N PHE A 131 -10.29 -20.86 24.03
CA PHE A 131 -11.52 -20.09 23.96
C PHE A 131 -12.39 -20.40 25.18
N ASN A 132 -12.78 -19.37 25.95
CA ASN A 132 -13.60 -19.52 27.16
C ASN A 132 -13.09 -20.59 28.14
N ARG A 133 -11.77 -20.63 28.37
CA ARG A 133 -11.05 -21.64 29.20
C ARG A 133 -11.11 -23.08 28.66
N ARG A 134 -11.68 -23.30 27.48
CA ARG A 134 -11.61 -24.58 26.76
C ARG A 134 -10.41 -24.57 25.84
N VAL A 135 -9.73 -25.70 25.81
CA VAL A 135 -8.63 -25.95 24.88
C VAL A 135 -9.21 -26.67 23.67
N ILE A 136 -9.09 -26.06 22.49
CA ILE A 136 -9.49 -26.63 21.22
C ILE A 136 -8.21 -26.93 20.44
N GLN A 137 -8.05 -28.19 20.05
CA GLN A 137 -6.90 -28.67 19.30
C GLN A 137 -7.31 -28.95 17.86
N TYR A 138 -6.51 -28.44 16.94
CA TYR A 138 -6.65 -28.66 15.52
C TYR A 138 -5.36 -29.25 14.96
N GLU A 139 -5.49 -30.20 14.04
CA GLU A 139 -4.41 -30.64 13.18
C GLU A 139 -4.45 -29.83 11.87
N ILE A 140 -3.39 -29.10 11.56
CA ILE A 140 -3.18 -28.44 10.27
C ILE A 140 -2.73 -29.52 9.28
N LEU A 141 -3.60 -29.77 8.31
CA LEU A 141 -3.39 -30.79 7.29
C LEU A 141 -2.59 -30.24 6.10
N ASP A 142 -3.01 -29.10 5.57
CA ASP A 142 -2.37 -28.45 4.42
C ASP A 142 -2.55 -26.93 4.50
N ILE A 143 -1.55 -26.17 4.03
CA ILE A 143 -1.59 -24.70 3.93
C ILE A 143 -1.47 -24.32 2.46
N LEU A 144 -2.48 -23.62 1.95
CA LEU A 144 -2.50 -23.06 0.62
C LEU A 144 -2.08 -21.59 0.74
N GLU A 145 -0.78 -21.34 0.57
CA GLU A 145 -0.14 -20.03 0.77
C GLU A 145 -0.78 -18.91 -0.06
N PHE A 146 -0.62 -17.67 0.40
CA PHE A 146 -1.05 -16.51 -0.36
C PHE A 146 -0.21 -16.34 -1.63
N THR A 147 -0.86 -16.13 -2.77
CA THR A 147 -0.18 -15.67 -4.00
C THR A 147 -0.88 -14.44 -4.56
N SER A 148 -0.13 -13.58 -5.27
CA SER A 148 -0.68 -12.39 -5.91
C SER A 148 -1.77 -12.70 -6.93
N ASP A 149 -1.70 -13.86 -7.58
CA ASP A 149 -2.70 -14.32 -8.55
C ASP A 149 -3.98 -14.80 -7.85
N ARG A 150 -3.85 -15.57 -6.76
CA ARG A 150 -5.01 -16.09 -6.01
C ARG A 150 -5.67 -15.02 -5.13
N LYS A 151 -4.90 -14.05 -4.63
CA LYS A 151 -5.32 -12.97 -3.71
C LYS A 151 -6.02 -13.48 -2.43
N ARG A 152 -5.72 -14.71 -2.02
CA ARG A 152 -6.28 -15.38 -0.85
C ARG A 152 -5.30 -16.43 -0.33
N MET A 153 -5.46 -16.78 0.94
CA MET A 153 -4.79 -17.88 1.62
C MET A 153 -5.86 -18.79 2.21
N SER A 154 -5.59 -20.09 2.22
CA SER A 154 -6.47 -21.06 2.87
C SER A 154 -5.67 -22.06 3.70
N VAL A 155 -6.30 -22.59 4.75
CA VAL A 155 -5.72 -23.63 5.61
C VAL A 155 -6.75 -24.73 5.78
N VAL A 156 -6.33 -25.97 5.57
CA VAL A 156 -7.13 -27.16 5.86
C VAL A 156 -6.78 -27.63 7.25
N ILE A 157 -7.80 -27.78 8.10
CA ILE A 157 -7.65 -28.23 9.49
C ILE A 157 -8.56 -29.44 9.77
N SER A 158 -8.13 -30.32 10.67
CA SER A 158 -8.95 -31.36 11.28
C SER A 158 -9.17 -31.02 12.75
N ASP A 159 -10.42 -31.02 13.21
CA ASP A 159 -10.73 -30.92 14.63
C ASP A 159 -10.36 -32.24 15.33
N SER A 160 -9.40 -32.18 16.24
CA SER A 160 -8.88 -33.38 16.92
C SER A 160 -9.92 -34.10 17.79
N GLN A 161 -11.00 -33.43 18.18
CA GLN A 161 -12.07 -34.05 18.98
C GLN A 161 -13.14 -34.71 18.10
N SER A 162 -13.58 -34.03 17.04
CA SER A 162 -14.67 -34.51 16.18
C SER A 162 -14.21 -35.30 14.95
N GLY A 163 -12.94 -35.16 14.56
CA GLY A 163 -12.38 -35.71 13.33
C GLY A 163 -12.89 -35.03 12.05
N LYS A 164 -13.67 -33.95 12.18
CA LYS A 164 -14.19 -33.20 11.04
C LYS A 164 -13.10 -32.34 10.41
N ILE A 165 -13.11 -32.29 9.08
CA ILE A 165 -12.15 -31.51 8.30
C ILE A 165 -12.81 -30.22 7.81
N PHE A 166 -12.10 -29.11 7.95
CA PHE A 166 -12.56 -27.80 7.54
C PHE A 166 -11.52 -27.07 6.69
N LEU A 167 -11.99 -26.41 5.65
CA LEU A 167 -11.25 -25.43 4.87
C LEU A 167 -11.57 -24.04 5.42
N LEU A 168 -10.55 -23.37 5.92
CA LEU A 168 -10.57 -21.96 6.32
C LEU A 168 -10.01 -21.15 5.15
N SER A 169 -10.66 -20.07 4.75
CA SER A 169 -10.13 -19.19 3.70
C SER A 169 -10.24 -17.73 4.10
N LYS A 170 -9.20 -16.94 3.78
CA LYS A 170 -9.21 -15.48 3.91
C LYS A 170 -8.56 -14.83 2.70
N GLY A 171 -9.10 -13.71 2.25
CA GLY A 171 -8.53 -13.01 1.10
C GLY A 171 -9.27 -11.76 0.70
N ALA A 172 -8.93 -11.24 -0.47
CA ALA A 172 -9.65 -10.13 -1.06
C ALA A 172 -11.12 -10.51 -1.31
N ASP A 173 -12.03 -9.57 -1.08
CA ASP A 173 -13.46 -9.65 -1.38
C ASP A 173 -13.73 -10.15 -2.82
N GLU A 174 -13.06 -9.56 -3.83
CA GLU A 174 -13.13 -9.98 -5.23
C GLU A 174 -12.70 -11.43 -5.51
N ALA A 175 -11.92 -12.03 -4.61
CA ALA A 175 -11.39 -13.39 -4.75
C ALA A 175 -12.14 -14.44 -3.93
N ILE A 176 -12.77 -14.05 -2.82
CA ILE A 176 -13.49 -14.95 -1.90
C ILE A 176 -15.00 -14.93 -2.16
N LEU A 177 -15.62 -13.76 -2.35
CA LEU A 177 -17.07 -13.65 -2.50
C LEU A 177 -17.63 -14.45 -3.69
N PRO A 178 -16.96 -14.54 -4.86
CA PRO A 178 -17.43 -15.39 -5.95
C PRO A 178 -17.39 -16.89 -5.65
N LEU A 179 -16.69 -17.32 -4.59
CA LEU A 179 -16.56 -18.72 -4.19
C LEU A 179 -17.65 -19.14 -3.20
N ALA A 180 -18.60 -18.25 -2.87
CA ALA A 180 -19.70 -18.54 -1.97
C ALA A 180 -20.57 -19.70 -2.48
N TYR A 181 -21.16 -20.48 -1.57
CA TYR A 181 -22.07 -21.56 -1.96
C TYR A 181 -23.38 -21.02 -2.56
N SER A 182 -23.97 -21.82 -3.45
CA SER A 182 -25.23 -21.49 -4.12
C SER A 182 -26.36 -21.30 -3.10
N GLY A 183 -26.92 -20.09 -3.06
CA GLY A 183 -28.04 -19.73 -2.18
C GLY A 183 -27.66 -18.85 -0.99
N GLN A 184 -26.38 -18.60 -0.73
CA GLN A 184 -25.97 -17.61 0.27
C GLN A 184 -26.27 -16.19 -0.21
N GLN A 185 -26.94 -15.38 0.62
CA GLN A 185 -27.13 -13.96 0.33
C GLN A 185 -25.84 -13.18 0.58
N ILE A 186 -25.10 -12.87 -0.49
CA ILE A 186 -23.83 -12.13 -0.40
C ILE A 186 -23.98 -10.61 -0.40
N LYS A 187 -25.17 -10.08 -0.70
CA LYS A 187 -25.41 -8.63 -0.87
C LYS A 187 -24.98 -7.83 0.36
N THR A 188 -25.33 -8.28 1.56
CA THR A 188 -24.97 -7.61 2.81
C THR A 188 -23.45 -7.53 3.02
N PHE A 189 -22.70 -8.54 2.57
CA PHE A 189 -21.24 -8.51 2.64
C PHE A 189 -20.63 -7.55 1.63
N VAL A 190 -21.20 -7.47 0.41
CA VAL A 190 -20.80 -6.47 -0.60
C VAL A 190 -21.04 -5.06 -0.07
N ASP A 191 -22.22 -4.78 0.47
CA ASP A 191 -22.56 -3.48 1.06
C ASP A 191 -21.61 -3.12 2.22
N ALA A 192 -21.20 -4.11 3.02
CA ALA A 192 -20.22 -3.92 4.09
C ALA A 192 -18.82 -3.59 3.55
N VAL A 193 -18.37 -4.27 2.49
CA VAL A 193 -17.09 -4.00 1.82
C VAL A 193 -17.07 -2.55 1.32
N ASP A 194 -18.12 -2.12 0.62
CA ASP A 194 -18.22 -0.76 0.09
C ASP A 194 -18.20 0.28 1.21
N LYS A 195 -18.96 0.06 2.28
CA LYS A 195 -18.97 0.94 3.46
C LYS A 195 -17.59 1.06 4.12
N TYR A 196 -16.86 -0.04 4.27
CA TYR A 196 -15.53 -0.03 4.88
C TYR A 196 -14.48 0.58 3.96
N ALA A 197 -14.58 0.35 2.65
CA ALA A 197 -13.71 0.98 1.67
C ALA A 197 -13.86 2.52 1.65
N GLN A 198 -15.09 3.04 1.79
CA GLN A 198 -15.36 4.48 1.91
C GLN A 198 -14.74 5.11 3.17
N LEU A 199 -14.40 4.30 4.18
CA LEU A 199 -13.72 4.74 5.40
C LEU A 199 -12.20 4.58 5.32
N GLY A 200 -11.68 4.03 4.21
CA GLY A 200 -10.25 3.85 3.98
C GLY A 200 -9.71 2.60 4.67
N LEU A 201 -10.60 1.72 5.12
CA LEU A 201 -10.23 0.47 5.74
C LEU A 201 -9.95 -0.57 4.66
N ARG A 202 -8.90 -1.36 4.90
CA ARG A 202 -8.59 -2.52 4.09
C ARG A 202 -9.50 -3.68 4.48
N THR A 203 -10.25 -4.21 3.53
CA THR A 203 -11.19 -5.30 3.76
C THR A 203 -10.59 -6.66 3.41
N LEU A 204 -10.81 -7.66 4.28
CA LEU A 204 -10.56 -9.06 3.97
C LEU A 204 -11.82 -9.87 4.24
N CYS A 205 -12.19 -10.73 3.30
CA CYS A 205 -13.33 -11.63 3.41
C CYS A 205 -12.88 -12.98 3.97
N LEU A 206 -13.68 -13.56 4.87
CA LEU A 206 -13.39 -14.80 5.56
C LEU A 206 -14.48 -15.84 5.22
N GLY A 207 -14.04 -17.04 4.88
CA GLY A 207 -14.90 -18.15 4.47
C GLY A 207 -14.54 -19.45 5.19
N TRP A 208 -15.54 -20.34 5.26
CA TRP A 208 -15.45 -21.64 5.92
C TRP A 208 -16.11 -22.71 5.05
N ARG A 209 -15.56 -23.92 5.00
CA ARG A 209 -16.23 -25.07 4.38
C ARG A 209 -15.91 -26.35 5.12
N GLU A 210 -16.91 -27.20 5.32
CA GLU A 210 -16.69 -28.57 5.83
C GLU A 210 -16.37 -29.48 4.64
N LEU A 211 -15.32 -30.31 4.79
CA LEU A 211 -14.86 -31.26 3.78
C LEU A 211 -15.17 -32.68 4.23
N SER A 212 -15.51 -33.56 3.28
CA SER A 212 -15.50 -34.98 3.55
C SER A 212 -14.06 -35.51 3.57
N LEU A 213 -13.82 -36.61 4.29
CA LEU A 213 -12.52 -37.24 4.32
C LEU A 213 -12.07 -37.70 2.93
N GLU A 214 -12.99 -38.25 2.13
CA GLU A 214 -12.73 -38.72 0.77
C GLU A 214 -12.34 -37.56 -0.17
N GLU A 215 -13.07 -36.44 -0.10
CA GLU A 215 -12.78 -35.24 -0.90
C GLU A 215 -11.40 -34.69 -0.57
N TYR A 216 -11.07 -34.59 0.72
CA TYR A 216 -9.76 -34.09 1.15
C TYR A 216 -8.62 -35.01 0.73
N LEU A 217 -8.75 -36.33 0.90
CA LEU A 217 -7.69 -37.28 0.56
C LEU A 217 -7.37 -37.26 -0.94
N GLU A 218 -8.40 -37.21 -1.80
CA GLU A 218 -8.19 -37.12 -3.25
C GLU A 218 -7.56 -35.78 -3.63
N TRP A 219 -8.02 -34.67 -3.04
CA TRP A 219 -7.41 -33.37 -3.28
C TRP A 219 -5.95 -33.31 -2.80
N SER A 220 -5.63 -33.83 -1.61
CA SER A 220 -4.27 -33.81 -1.03
C SER A 220 -3.29 -34.59 -1.91
N ARG A 221 -3.73 -35.68 -2.54
CA ARG A 221 -2.93 -36.41 -3.53
C ARG A 221 -2.58 -35.52 -4.72
N LEU A 222 -3.58 -34.88 -5.34
CA LEU A 222 -3.38 -33.95 -6.46
C LEU A 222 -2.49 -32.76 -6.07
N PHE A 223 -2.65 -32.25 -4.85
CA PHE A 223 -1.87 -31.12 -4.35
C PHE A 223 -0.39 -31.47 -4.16
N LYS A 224 -0.09 -32.68 -3.64
CA LYS A 224 1.29 -33.18 -3.51
C LYS A 224 1.93 -33.42 -4.88
N GLU A 225 1.17 -33.94 -5.84
CA GLU A 225 1.62 -34.10 -7.22
C GLU A 225 1.94 -32.75 -7.88
N ALA A 226 1.07 -31.76 -7.71
CA ALA A 226 1.29 -30.41 -8.22
C ALA A 226 2.51 -29.72 -7.59
N ASN A 227 2.70 -29.85 -6.27
CA ASN A 227 3.86 -29.30 -5.56
C ASN A 227 5.18 -29.96 -5.96
N SER A 228 5.15 -31.22 -6.38
CA SER A 228 6.33 -31.98 -6.83
C SER A 228 6.67 -31.75 -8.30
N ALA A 229 5.85 -30.98 -9.04
CA ALA A 229 6.08 -30.70 -10.44
C ALA A 229 7.31 -29.79 -10.65
N LEU A 230 8.18 -30.17 -11.60
CA LEU A 230 9.36 -29.38 -11.99
C LEU A 230 9.03 -28.27 -12.99
N VAL A 231 7.97 -28.45 -13.76
CA VAL A 231 7.54 -27.54 -14.85
C VAL A 231 6.16 -27.00 -14.53
N ASP A 232 6.00 -25.68 -14.64
CA ASP A 232 4.77 -24.92 -14.40
C ASP A 232 4.13 -25.18 -13.03
N ARG A 233 4.98 -25.36 -12.01
CA ARG A 233 4.56 -25.69 -10.64
C ARG A 233 3.53 -24.69 -10.10
N GLU A 234 3.80 -23.40 -10.25
CA GLU A 234 2.93 -22.33 -9.72
C GLU A 234 1.51 -22.39 -10.31
N TRP A 235 1.41 -22.61 -11.62
CA TRP A 235 0.12 -22.71 -12.31
C TRP A 235 -0.64 -23.97 -11.90
N LYS A 236 0.03 -25.14 -11.84
CA LYS A 236 -0.58 -26.41 -11.41
C LYS A 236 -1.09 -26.33 -9.96
N VAL A 237 -0.29 -25.73 -9.07
CA VAL A 237 -0.68 -25.53 -7.67
C VAL A 237 -1.89 -24.61 -7.60
N ALA A 238 -1.93 -23.51 -8.36
CA ALA A 238 -3.07 -22.60 -8.37
C ALA A 238 -4.36 -23.28 -8.86
N GLU A 239 -4.28 -24.10 -9.92
CA GLU A 239 -5.42 -24.87 -10.46
C GLU A 239 -5.95 -25.86 -9.41
N VAL A 240 -5.07 -26.63 -8.75
CA VAL A 240 -5.47 -27.59 -7.72
C VAL A 240 -6.05 -26.89 -6.48
N CYS A 241 -5.50 -25.74 -6.08
CA CYS A 241 -6.09 -24.94 -5.00
C CYS A 241 -7.54 -24.54 -5.32
N GLN A 242 -7.79 -24.08 -6.55
CA GLN A 242 -9.13 -23.68 -6.98
C GLN A 242 -10.15 -24.82 -6.96
N LYS A 243 -9.71 -26.07 -7.18
CA LYS A 243 -10.57 -27.27 -7.08
C LYS A 243 -11.09 -27.52 -5.66
N LEU A 244 -10.40 -27.04 -4.62
CA LEU A 244 -10.87 -27.15 -3.22
C LEU A 244 -11.57 -25.86 -2.76
N GLU A 245 -11.13 -24.71 -3.24
CA GLU A 245 -11.62 -23.40 -2.84
C GLU A 245 -12.89 -23.00 -3.62
N HIS A 246 -13.98 -23.71 -3.39
CA HIS A 246 -15.31 -23.37 -3.91
C HIS A 246 -16.39 -23.68 -2.87
N SER A 247 -17.62 -23.22 -3.09
CA SER A 247 -18.75 -23.48 -2.20
C SER A 247 -18.49 -23.12 -0.74
N LEU A 248 -17.79 -22.00 -0.50
CA LEU A 248 -17.49 -21.49 0.84
C LEU A 248 -18.75 -20.90 1.49
N ASP A 249 -18.92 -21.13 2.79
CA ASP A 249 -19.79 -20.33 3.64
C ASP A 249 -19.06 -19.04 4.02
N ILE A 250 -19.53 -17.91 3.46
CA ILE A 250 -18.98 -16.59 3.77
C ILE A 250 -19.42 -16.18 5.18
N LEU A 251 -18.47 -16.21 6.11
CA LEU A 251 -18.72 -15.87 7.50
C LEU A 251 -18.84 -14.35 7.70
N GLY A 252 -18.00 -13.59 7.00
CA GLY A 252 -17.92 -12.16 7.24
C GLY A 252 -16.77 -11.44 6.55
N ILE A 253 -16.72 -10.13 6.81
CA ILE A 253 -15.72 -9.19 6.32
C ILE A 253 -15.00 -8.58 7.52
N SER A 254 -13.67 -8.65 7.56
CA SER A 254 -12.85 -7.87 8.49
C SER A 254 -12.42 -6.57 7.83
N ALA A 255 -12.25 -5.51 8.63
CA ALA A 255 -11.81 -4.21 8.19
C ALA A 255 -10.66 -3.70 9.07
N ILE A 256 -9.51 -3.48 8.42
CA ILE A 256 -8.23 -3.15 9.03
C ILE A 256 -7.86 -1.72 8.64
N GLU A 257 -7.57 -0.89 9.64
CA GLU A 257 -7.07 0.47 9.47
C GLU A 257 -5.55 0.45 9.31
N ASP A 258 -5.05 1.06 8.23
CA ASP A 258 -3.65 1.44 8.08
C ASP A 258 -3.51 2.92 8.41
N ARG A 259 -3.07 3.24 9.63
CA ARG A 259 -3.06 4.63 10.12
C ARG A 259 -2.05 5.49 9.37
N LEU A 260 -2.40 6.74 9.11
CA LEU A 260 -1.47 7.75 8.61
C LEU A 260 -0.35 8.03 9.61
N GLN A 261 0.85 8.34 9.11
CA GLN A 261 1.90 8.87 9.96
C GLN A 261 1.52 10.25 10.50
N ASP A 262 1.97 10.52 11.73
CA ASP A 262 1.85 11.82 12.36
C ASP A 262 2.38 12.97 11.47
N GLY A 263 1.51 13.94 11.18
CA GLY A 263 1.83 15.16 10.43
C GLY A 263 1.78 15.03 8.91
N VAL A 264 1.28 13.92 8.35
CA VAL A 264 1.20 13.71 6.89
C VAL A 264 0.26 14.71 6.19
N PRO A 265 -1.01 14.88 6.61
CA PRO A 265 -1.94 15.78 5.93
C PRO A 265 -1.42 17.22 5.89
N GLU A 266 -0.90 17.72 7.01
CA GLU A 266 -0.36 19.09 7.12
C GLU A 266 0.91 19.26 6.27
N THR A 267 1.72 18.20 6.14
CA THR A 267 2.93 18.23 5.33
C THR A 267 2.62 18.29 3.84
N ILE A 268 1.66 17.49 3.37
CA ILE A 268 1.20 17.51 1.98
C ILE A 268 0.58 18.87 1.66
N GLU A 269 -0.29 19.38 2.53
CA GLU A 269 -0.93 20.67 2.33
C GLU A 269 0.09 21.82 2.18
N ILE A 270 1.07 21.91 3.08
CA ILE A 270 2.12 22.93 3.03
C ILE A 270 2.97 22.82 1.75
N LEU A 271 3.30 21.61 1.32
CA LEU A 271 4.09 21.39 0.11
C LEU A 271 3.29 21.72 -1.16
N ARG A 272 1.99 21.37 -1.20
CA ARG A 272 1.08 21.75 -2.29
C ARG A 272 0.91 23.27 -2.38
N GLN A 273 0.74 23.96 -1.26
CA GLN A 273 0.68 25.42 -1.20
C GLN A 273 1.98 26.09 -1.68
N SER A 274 3.11 25.37 -1.63
CA SER A 274 4.40 25.82 -2.14
C SER A 274 4.59 25.58 -3.65
N GLY A 275 3.57 25.08 -4.34
CA GLY A 275 3.60 24.83 -5.79
C GLY A 275 4.10 23.44 -6.20
N ILE A 276 4.23 22.50 -5.25
CA ILE A 276 4.70 21.14 -5.54
C ILE A 276 3.52 20.22 -5.87
N ASN A 277 3.64 19.52 -6.98
CA ASN A 277 2.68 18.54 -7.49
C ASN A 277 2.91 17.17 -6.85
N PHE A 278 1.85 16.38 -6.69
CA PHE A 278 1.88 15.12 -5.93
C PHE A 278 1.26 13.95 -6.69
N TRP A 279 2.02 12.88 -6.84
CA TRP A 279 1.53 11.63 -7.41
C TRP A 279 1.63 10.52 -6.37
N MET A 280 0.51 9.92 -6.01
CA MET A 280 0.47 8.75 -5.13
C MET A 280 0.54 7.48 -5.98
N LEU A 281 1.56 6.65 -5.75
CA LEU A 281 1.77 5.40 -6.49
C LEU A 281 1.67 4.23 -5.52
N THR A 282 0.65 3.38 -5.65
CA THR A 282 0.41 2.29 -4.70
C THR A 282 0.02 0.98 -5.36
N GLY A 283 0.37 -0.14 -4.71
CA GLY A 283 -0.12 -1.48 -5.06
C GLY A 283 -1.56 -1.74 -4.61
N ASP A 284 -2.15 -0.84 -3.82
CA ASP A 284 -3.48 -1.01 -3.24
C ASP A 284 -4.61 -0.87 -4.28
N LYS A 285 -5.82 -1.30 -3.86
CA LYS A 285 -7.04 -1.09 -4.63
C LYS A 285 -7.35 0.40 -4.78
N GLN A 286 -8.04 0.72 -5.87
CA GLN A 286 -8.42 2.08 -6.22
C GLN A 286 -9.22 2.78 -5.12
N SER A 287 -10.23 2.12 -4.54
CA SER A 287 -11.08 2.68 -3.49
C SER A 287 -10.27 3.07 -2.25
N THR A 288 -9.40 2.19 -1.78
CA THR A 288 -8.51 2.44 -0.64
C THR A 288 -7.53 3.58 -0.93
N ALA A 289 -6.91 3.58 -2.12
CA ALA A 289 -5.96 4.61 -2.52
C ALA A 289 -6.61 6.01 -2.56
N ILE A 290 -7.81 6.13 -3.15
CA ILE A 290 -8.58 7.38 -3.18
C ILE A 290 -8.89 7.85 -1.77
N GLN A 291 -9.33 6.94 -0.90
CA GLN A 291 -9.71 7.33 0.45
C GLN A 291 -8.52 7.76 1.30
N ILE A 292 -7.36 7.10 1.15
CA ILE A 292 -6.11 7.54 1.79
C ILE A 292 -5.67 8.89 1.20
N ALA A 293 -5.82 9.10 -0.10
CA ALA A 293 -5.53 10.39 -0.74
C ALA A 293 -6.42 11.53 -0.20
N LEU A 294 -7.71 11.26 0.08
CA LEU A 294 -8.61 12.20 0.74
C LEU A 294 -8.17 12.50 2.17
N LEU A 295 -7.87 11.47 2.98
CA LEU A 295 -7.43 11.63 4.37
C LEU A 295 -6.09 12.38 4.49
N CYS A 296 -5.24 12.26 3.47
CA CYS A 296 -3.94 12.93 3.37
C CYS A 296 -4.02 14.37 2.83
N ASN A 297 -5.20 14.91 2.52
CA ASN A 297 -5.36 16.17 1.78
C ASN A 297 -4.59 16.20 0.44
N LEU A 298 -4.37 15.02 -0.18
CA LEU A 298 -3.77 14.92 -1.51
C LEU A 298 -4.79 15.31 -2.59
N ILE A 299 -6.06 14.99 -2.36
CA ILE A 299 -7.21 15.39 -3.19
C ILE A 299 -8.29 16.02 -2.32
N SER A 300 -9.06 16.93 -2.91
CA SER A 300 -10.19 17.58 -2.26
C SER A 300 -11.50 16.87 -2.60
N SER A 301 -12.42 16.76 -1.64
CA SER A 301 -13.78 16.26 -1.88
C SER A 301 -14.58 17.23 -2.78
N GLU A 302 -15.62 16.70 -3.44
CA GLU A 302 -16.59 17.54 -4.16
C GLU A 302 -17.28 18.53 -3.19
N PRO A 303 -17.57 19.78 -3.61
CA PRO A 303 -17.42 20.32 -4.98
C PRO A 303 -16.02 20.88 -5.31
N LYS A 304 -15.08 20.93 -4.35
CA LYS A 304 -13.77 21.58 -4.51
C LYS A 304 -12.83 20.82 -5.45
N GLY A 305 -12.85 19.49 -5.40
CA GLY A 305 -12.08 18.63 -6.29
C GLY A 305 -12.95 17.79 -7.23
N GLN A 306 -12.34 17.22 -8.26
CA GLN A 306 -12.95 16.25 -9.16
C GLN A 306 -11.96 15.17 -9.57
N LEU A 307 -12.39 13.92 -9.49
CA LEU A 307 -11.62 12.75 -9.91
C LEU A 307 -11.98 12.34 -11.33
N LEU A 308 -10.95 12.17 -12.15
CA LEU A 308 -11.06 11.73 -13.53
C LEU A 308 -10.52 10.30 -13.66
N TYR A 309 -11.41 9.35 -13.92
CA TYR A 309 -11.06 7.93 -13.95
C TYR A 309 -10.63 7.47 -15.34
N ILE A 310 -9.48 6.80 -15.40
CA ILE A 310 -8.97 6.13 -16.59
C ILE A 310 -9.05 4.63 -16.35
N ASN A 311 -10.21 4.08 -16.69
CA ASN A 311 -10.56 2.66 -16.51
C ASN A 311 -10.97 2.05 -17.84
N GLY A 312 -10.74 0.74 -18.00
CA GLY A 312 -11.20 -0.05 -19.14
C GLY A 312 -10.77 -1.50 -19.02
N LYS A 313 -11.55 -2.43 -19.57
CA LYS A 313 -11.21 -3.86 -19.65
C LYS A 313 -10.52 -4.20 -20.97
N THR A 314 -10.70 -3.36 -21.99
CA THR A 314 -10.10 -3.52 -23.32
C THR A 314 -9.25 -2.29 -23.68
N GLU A 315 -8.34 -2.46 -24.65
CA GLU A 315 -7.50 -1.37 -25.14
C GLU A 315 -8.33 -0.17 -25.64
N ASP A 316 -9.39 -0.42 -26.40
CA ASP A 316 -10.29 0.63 -26.91
C ASP A 316 -11.03 1.38 -25.80
N GLU A 317 -11.43 0.68 -24.73
CA GLU A 317 -12.07 1.33 -23.58
C GLU A 317 -11.10 2.23 -22.85
N VAL A 318 -9.87 1.77 -22.62
CA VAL A 318 -8.80 2.55 -21.99
C VAL A 318 -8.47 3.78 -22.82
N ALA A 319 -8.34 3.64 -24.15
CA ALA A 319 -8.07 4.74 -25.06
C ALA A 319 -9.15 5.83 -25.00
N ARG A 320 -10.43 5.44 -25.13
CA ARG A 320 -11.58 6.36 -25.01
C ARG A 320 -11.62 7.06 -23.65
N SER A 321 -11.29 6.33 -22.59
CA SER A 321 -11.25 6.86 -21.23
C SER A 321 -10.14 7.92 -21.09
N LEU A 322 -8.94 7.63 -21.59
CA LEU A 322 -7.79 8.54 -21.60
C LEU A 322 -8.11 9.82 -22.38
N GLU A 323 -8.65 9.70 -23.60
CA GLU A 323 -9.02 10.85 -24.43
C GLU A 323 -10.04 11.76 -23.74
N ARG A 324 -11.06 11.18 -23.11
CA ARG A 324 -12.08 11.93 -22.36
C ARG A 324 -11.46 12.69 -21.18
N VAL A 325 -10.58 12.05 -20.42
CA VAL A 325 -9.89 12.67 -19.27
C VAL A 325 -9.00 13.81 -19.75
N LEU A 326 -8.25 13.60 -20.83
CA LEU A 326 -7.36 14.58 -21.41
C LEU A 326 -8.13 15.80 -21.97
N LEU A 327 -9.25 15.58 -22.65
CA LEU A 327 -10.14 16.66 -23.08
C LEU A 327 -10.67 17.48 -21.88
N THR A 328 -11.08 16.80 -20.81
CA THR A 328 -11.58 17.45 -19.59
C THR A 328 -10.50 18.30 -18.94
N MET A 329 -9.28 17.79 -18.83
CA MET A 329 -8.12 18.52 -18.29
C MET A 329 -7.80 19.77 -19.14
N ARG A 330 -7.82 19.65 -20.48
CA ARG A 330 -7.60 20.79 -21.39
C ARG A 330 -8.61 21.91 -21.18
N ILE A 331 -9.91 21.58 -21.11
CA ILE A 331 -11.00 22.56 -20.99
C ILE A 331 -10.97 23.24 -19.62
N THR A 332 -10.75 22.46 -18.56
CA THR A 332 -10.90 22.91 -17.17
C THR A 332 -9.67 23.65 -16.64
N SER A 333 -8.64 23.87 -17.48
CA SER A 333 -7.44 24.66 -17.15
C SER A 333 -7.74 26.09 -16.65
N SER A 334 -8.96 26.58 -16.84
CA SER A 334 -9.42 27.93 -16.52
C SER A 334 -10.34 28.02 -15.28
N GLU A 335 -10.75 26.90 -14.69
CA GLU A 335 -11.57 26.87 -13.48
C GLU A 335 -10.73 26.63 -12.21
N PRO A 336 -11.15 27.12 -11.03
CA PRO A 336 -10.45 26.91 -9.76
C PRO A 336 -10.60 25.47 -9.20
N LYS A 337 -11.17 24.53 -9.96
CA LYS A 337 -11.46 23.18 -9.48
C LYS A 337 -10.21 22.30 -9.48
N GLU A 338 -9.95 21.62 -8.36
CA GLU A 338 -8.79 20.73 -8.26
C GLU A 338 -9.06 19.41 -8.99
N LEU A 339 -8.40 19.21 -10.13
CA LEU A 339 -8.49 17.98 -10.90
C LEU A 339 -7.39 17.01 -10.49
N ALA A 340 -7.77 15.75 -10.29
CA ALA A 340 -6.83 14.64 -10.18
C ALA A 340 -7.30 13.48 -11.05
N PHE A 341 -6.37 12.80 -11.72
CA PHE A 341 -6.72 11.57 -12.43
C PHE A 341 -6.39 10.34 -11.60
N VAL A 342 -7.17 9.28 -11.81
CA VAL A 342 -6.99 7.97 -11.20
C VAL A 342 -6.82 6.94 -12.30
N VAL A 343 -5.78 6.12 -12.21
CA VAL A 343 -5.47 5.06 -13.19
C VAL A 343 -5.04 3.79 -12.46
N ASP A 344 -5.48 2.63 -12.93
CA ASP A 344 -5.02 1.34 -12.40
C ASP A 344 -3.81 0.79 -13.19
N GLY A 345 -3.09 -0.17 -12.61
CA GLY A 345 -1.90 -0.74 -13.21
C GLY A 345 -2.13 -1.40 -14.57
N TRP A 346 -3.33 -1.96 -14.81
CA TRP A 346 -3.69 -2.59 -16.08
C TRP A 346 -3.86 -1.56 -17.19
N ALA A 347 -4.69 -0.53 -16.96
CA ALA A 347 -4.84 0.56 -17.92
C ALA A 347 -3.50 1.26 -18.15
N LEU A 348 -2.71 1.46 -17.09
CA LEU A 348 -1.40 2.08 -17.21
C LEU A 348 -0.43 1.28 -18.10
N GLU A 349 -0.46 -0.05 -18.05
CA GLU A 349 0.39 -0.90 -18.91
C GLU A 349 0.08 -0.70 -20.40
N ILE A 350 -1.22 -0.69 -20.75
CA ILE A 350 -1.69 -0.40 -22.11
C ILE A 350 -1.26 1.01 -22.53
N ILE A 351 -1.51 2.00 -21.66
CA ILE A 351 -1.23 3.41 -21.93
C ILE A 351 0.27 3.66 -22.16
N LEU A 352 1.15 3.13 -21.30
CA LEU A 352 2.60 3.33 -21.43
C LEU A 352 3.17 2.66 -22.69
N THR A 353 2.50 1.62 -23.19
CA THR A 353 2.93 0.88 -24.40
C THR A 353 2.42 1.52 -25.68
N ARG A 354 1.17 1.98 -25.71
CA ARG A 354 0.46 2.36 -26.94
C ARG A 354 0.14 3.86 -27.04
N TYR A 355 -0.10 4.52 -25.91
CA TYR A 355 -0.61 5.89 -25.85
C TYR A 355 0.31 6.81 -25.02
N LYS A 356 1.62 6.55 -25.07
CA LYS A 356 2.61 7.23 -24.24
C LYS A 356 2.63 8.75 -24.44
N GLU A 357 2.47 9.22 -25.68
CA GLU A 357 2.46 10.66 -26.00
C GLU A 357 1.27 11.37 -25.37
N ALA A 358 0.06 10.84 -25.56
CA ALA A 358 -1.16 11.37 -24.96
C ALA A 358 -1.08 11.35 -23.42
N PHE A 359 -0.55 10.27 -22.84
CA PHE A 359 -0.37 10.20 -21.39
C PHE A 359 0.71 11.16 -20.87
N THR A 360 1.73 11.45 -21.67
CA THR A 360 2.75 12.44 -21.35
C THR A 360 2.15 13.85 -21.29
N GLU A 361 1.28 14.19 -22.25
CA GLU A 361 0.52 15.43 -22.21
C GLU A 361 -0.40 15.50 -20.98
N LEU A 362 -1.11 14.41 -20.67
CA LEU A 362 -1.94 14.35 -19.46
C LEU A 362 -1.10 14.56 -18.19
N ALA A 363 0.10 13.97 -18.12
CA ALA A 363 0.99 14.08 -16.98
C ALA A 363 1.40 15.54 -16.73
N VAL A 364 1.75 16.27 -17.79
CA VAL A 364 2.10 17.71 -17.78
C VAL A 364 0.93 18.57 -17.29
N LEU A 365 -0.30 18.25 -17.72
CA LEU A 365 -1.49 18.99 -17.30
C LEU A 365 -1.92 18.67 -15.86
N SER A 366 -1.50 17.53 -15.32
CA SER A 366 -1.92 17.05 -14.02
C SER A 366 -1.03 17.56 -12.88
N LYS A 367 -1.65 18.20 -11.89
CA LYS A 367 -1.00 18.53 -10.61
C LYS A 367 -1.03 17.36 -9.62
N THR A 368 -2.06 16.53 -9.73
CA THR A 368 -2.29 15.41 -8.80
C THR A 368 -2.68 14.17 -9.57
N ALA A 369 -2.10 13.03 -9.21
CA ALA A 369 -2.46 11.73 -9.77
C ALA A 369 -2.47 10.64 -8.68
N ILE A 370 -3.35 9.65 -8.86
CA ILE A 370 -3.40 8.44 -8.04
C ILE A 370 -3.28 7.23 -8.96
N CYS A 371 -2.16 6.53 -8.86
CA CYS A 371 -1.93 5.30 -9.61
C CYS A 371 -2.06 4.09 -8.66
N CYS A 372 -3.03 3.22 -8.95
CA CYS A 372 -3.42 2.12 -8.09
C CYS A 372 -3.00 0.78 -8.69
N ARG A 373 -2.80 -0.26 -7.88
CA ARG A 373 -2.32 -1.58 -8.33
C ARG A 373 -1.07 -1.52 -9.24
N VAL A 374 -0.18 -0.55 -9.02
CA VAL A 374 1.04 -0.41 -9.85
C VAL A 374 2.17 -1.31 -9.38
N THR A 375 2.90 -1.88 -10.33
CA THR A 375 4.10 -2.69 -10.06
C THR A 375 5.32 -1.80 -9.76
N PRO A 376 6.39 -2.32 -9.10
CA PRO A 376 7.64 -1.60 -8.91
C PRO A 376 8.27 -1.06 -10.21
N SER A 377 8.10 -1.79 -11.32
CA SER A 377 8.58 -1.36 -12.64
C SER A 377 7.79 -0.16 -13.16
N GLN A 378 6.46 -0.21 -13.06
CA GLN A 378 5.57 0.88 -13.47
C GLN A 378 5.83 2.16 -12.66
N LYS A 379 6.08 2.05 -11.34
CA LYS A 379 6.47 3.19 -10.51
C LYS A 379 7.70 3.92 -11.09
N ALA A 380 8.75 3.19 -11.45
CA ALA A 380 9.94 3.76 -12.07
C ALA A 380 9.66 4.36 -13.46
N GLN A 381 8.81 3.71 -14.27
CA GLN A 381 8.43 4.24 -15.59
C GLN A 381 7.71 5.59 -15.48
N LEU A 382 6.84 5.78 -14.49
CA LEU A 382 6.16 7.06 -14.24
C LEU A 382 7.14 8.17 -13.85
N VAL A 383 8.10 7.87 -12.98
CA VAL A 383 9.18 8.82 -12.62
C VAL A 383 9.99 9.21 -13.87
N LYS A 384 10.35 8.21 -14.69
CA LYS A 384 11.11 8.42 -15.94
C LYS A 384 10.34 9.29 -16.94
N LEU A 385 9.02 9.12 -17.02
CA LEU A 385 8.15 9.91 -17.89
C LEU A 385 8.17 11.39 -17.48
N LEU A 386 7.92 11.71 -16.21
CA LEU A 386 7.97 13.10 -15.73
C LEU A 386 9.37 13.71 -15.89
N LYS A 387 10.42 12.92 -15.65
CA LYS A 387 11.81 13.34 -15.87
C LYS A 387 12.11 13.64 -17.35
N SER A 388 11.46 12.95 -18.30
CA SER A 388 11.61 13.24 -19.73
C SER A 388 10.89 14.51 -20.18
N CYS A 389 10.04 15.08 -19.32
CA CYS A 389 9.39 16.39 -19.52
C CYS A 389 10.16 17.53 -18.83
N ASP A 390 11.44 17.31 -18.49
CA ASP A 390 12.31 18.25 -17.78
C ASP A 390 11.85 18.67 -16.38
N TYR A 391 10.86 17.99 -15.78
CA TYR A 391 10.45 18.24 -14.41
C TYR A 391 11.46 17.72 -13.38
N ARG A 392 11.66 18.49 -12.32
CA ARG A 392 12.43 18.05 -11.16
C ARG A 392 11.60 17.15 -10.26
N THR A 393 11.91 15.86 -10.31
CA THR A 393 11.20 14.79 -9.61
C THR A 393 11.90 14.35 -8.32
N LEU A 394 11.13 14.24 -7.25
CA LEU A 394 11.50 13.58 -6.00
C LEU A 394 10.66 12.32 -5.82
N ALA A 395 11.29 11.21 -5.48
CA ALA A 395 10.60 9.96 -5.14
C ALA A 395 10.81 9.61 -3.66
N ILE A 396 9.75 9.24 -2.96
CA ILE A 396 9.79 8.85 -1.55
C ILE A 396 9.12 7.49 -1.30
N GLY A 397 9.79 6.63 -0.54
CA GLY A 397 9.35 5.27 -0.20
C GLY A 397 10.06 4.71 1.04
N ASP A 398 9.58 3.59 1.59
CA ASP A 398 10.19 2.91 2.74
C ASP A 398 10.65 1.47 2.44
N GLY A 399 10.01 0.80 1.47
CA GLY A 399 10.23 -0.61 1.17
C GLY A 399 11.15 -0.90 -0.03
N GLY A 400 11.49 -2.18 -0.19
CA GLY A 400 12.27 -2.67 -1.34
C GLY A 400 11.58 -2.44 -2.70
N ASN A 401 10.24 -2.38 -2.70
CA ASN A 401 9.42 -2.12 -3.88
C ASN A 401 9.63 -0.72 -4.46
N ASP A 402 10.11 0.22 -3.66
CA ASP A 402 10.27 1.63 -4.04
C ASP A 402 11.69 1.95 -4.48
N VAL A 403 12.64 1.04 -4.28
CA VAL A 403 14.06 1.25 -4.60
C VAL A 403 14.25 1.70 -6.05
N ARG A 404 13.56 1.05 -7.00
CA ARG A 404 13.64 1.42 -8.43
C ARG A 404 13.05 2.80 -8.72
N MET A 405 11.97 3.17 -8.03
CA MET A 405 11.33 4.48 -8.16
C MET A 405 12.25 5.58 -7.60
N ILE A 406 12.82 5.34 -6.42
CA ILE A 406 13.78 6.21 -5.73
C ILE A 406 15.01 6.46 -6.59
N GLN A 407 15.63 5.40 -7.11
CA GLN A 407 16.83 5.49 -7.95
C GLN A 407 16.59 6.16 -9.31
N GLN A 408 15.35 6.11 -9.81
CA GLN A 408 15.01 6.69 -11.12
C GLN A 408 14.77 8.21 -11.05
N ALA A 409 14.45 8.75 -9.87
CA ALA A 409 14.17 10.16 -9.64
C ALA A 409 15.44 11.04 -9.71
N HIS A 410 15.27 12.36 -9.70
CA HIS A 410 16.42 13.25 -9.48
C HIS A 410 16.84 13.23 -8.00
N ILE A 411 15.87 13.08 -7.11
CA ILE A 411 16.08 13.02 -5.67
C ILE A 411 15.32 11.82 -5.11
N GLY A 412 16.07 10.89 -4.53
CA GLY A 412 15.55 9.76 -3.78
C GLY A 412 15.48 10.07 -2.29
N VAL A 413 14.32 9.88 -1.67
CA VAL A 413 14.13 9.98 -0.22
C VAL A 413 13.65 8.64 0.33
N GLY A 414 14.41 8.06 1.25
CA GLY A 414 14.06 6.80 1.90
C GLY A 414 13.58 7.04 3.33
N ILE A 415 12.41 6.50 3.68
CA ILE A 415 11.94 6.49 5.06
C ILE A 415 12.58 5.30 5.80
N SER A 416 13.18 5.58 6.96
CA SER A 416 13.69 4.55 7.86
C SER A 416 12.52 3.91 8.65
N GLY A 417 11.79 3.01 7.99
CA GLY A 417 10.56 2.37 8.50
C GLY A 417 10.76 0.97 9.09
N ARG A 418 9.64 0.27 9.33
CA ARG A 418 9.61 -1.10 9.87
C ARG A 418 9.86 -2.19 8.82
N GLU A 419 9.63 -1.91 7.55
CA GLU A 419 9.81 -2.88 6.45
C GLU A 419 11.29 -3.16 6.12
N GLY A 420 12.20 -2.32 6.62
CA GLY A 420 13.64 -2.50 6.48
C GLY A 420 14.35 -1.19 6.14
N LEU A 421 15.66 -1.29 5.90
CA LEU A 421 16.49 -0.15 5.53
C LEU A 421 16.83 -0.14 4.03
N GLN A 422 16.14 -0.92 3.21
CA GLN A 422 16.47 -1.08 1.79
C GLN A 422 16.29 0.23 1.01
N ALA A 423 15.12 0.87 1.11
CA ALA A 423 14.87 2.18 0.51
C ALA A 423 15.81 3.25 1.08
N ALA A 424 15.96 3.29 2.42
CA ALA A 424 16.85 4.22 3.10
C ALA A 424 18.32 4.12 2.66
N ARG A 425 18.81 2.91 2.33
CA ARG A 425 20.18 2.69 1.84
C ARG A 425 20.35 3.05 0.36
N ALA A 426 19.28 2.94 -0.42
CA ALA A 426 19.30 3.23 -1.85
C ALA A 426 18.95 4.69 -2.19
N ALA A 427 18.49 5.47 -1.21
CA ALA A 427 18.09 6.86 -1.34
C ALA A 427 19.23 7.85 -1.08
N ASP A 428 19.12 9.06 -1.63
CA ASP A 428 20.05 10.18 -1.43
C ASP A 428 19.92 10.78 -0.01
N TYR A 429 18.68 10.85 0.47
CA TYR A 429 18.33 11.31 1.81
C TYR A 429 17.59 10.22 2.57
N SER A 430 17.98 10.00 3.83
CA SER A 430 17.19 9.18 4.74
C SER A 430 16.55 10.01 5.86
N ILE A 431 15.22 9.93 5.95
CA ILE A 431 14.40 10.61 6.98
C ILE A 431 13.64 9.59 7.82
N GLY A 432 13.30 9.96 9.05
CA GLY A 432 12.61 9.05 9.98
C GLY A 432 11.09 8.98 9.78
N LYS A 433 10.46 10.03 9.24
CA LYS A 433 9.01 10.14 9.03
C LYS A 433 8.72 11.08 7.86
N PHE A 434 7.58 10.89 7.20
CA PHE A 434 7.16 11.73 6.07
C PHE A 434 7.11 13.23 6.42
N ARG A 435 6.67 13.59 7.64
CA ARG A 435 6.58 14.99 8.08
C ARG A 435 7.88 15.80 8.04
N PHE A 436 9.03 15.14 7.98
CA PHE A 436 10.31 15.83 7.87
C PHE A 436 10.60 16.33 6.45
N LEU A 437 9.86 15.85 5.46
CA LEU A 437 9.97 16.27 4.07
C LEU A 437 9.72 17.77 3.90
N LYS A 438 8.74 18.36 4.61
CA LYS A 438 8.52 19.83 4.57
C LYS A 438 9.75 20.61 4.97
N ARG A 439 10.46 20.18 6.02
CA ARG A 439 11.66 20.87 6.49
C ARG A 439 12.83 20.64 5.54
N LEU A 440 12.96 19.42 5.02
CA LEU A 440 14.00 19.07 4.07
C LEU A 440 13.91 19.94 2.80
N ILE A 441 12.73 20.06 2.20
CA ILE A 441 12.54 20.81 0.96
C ILE A 441 12.52 22.31 1.23
N LEU A 442 11.62 22.79 2.09
CA LEU A 442 11.34 24.23 2.21
C LEU A 442 12.42 25.01 2.96
N VAL A 443 13.18 24.35 3.84
CA VAL A 443 14.27 25.00 4.58
C VAL A 443 15.61 24.65 3.94
N HIS A 444 15.96 23.36 3.92
CA HIS A 444 17.29 22.94 3.46
C HIS A 444 17.44 23.07 1.95
N GLY A 445 16.46 22.61 1.17
CA GLY A 445 16.46 22.77 -0.29
C GLY A 445 16.52 24.22 -0.73
N ARG A 446 15.63 25.07 -0.19
CA ARG A 446 15.60 26.51 -0.50
C ARG A 446 16.91 27.22 -0.16
N TYR A 447 17.49 26.96 1.02
CA TYR A 447 18.77 27.58 1.39
C TYR A 447 19.93 27.06 0.55
N SER A 448 19.96 25.77 0.24
CA SER A 448 21.02 25.20 -0.59
C SER A 448 21.00 25.81 -1.99
N TYR A 449 19.83 25.83 -2.63
CA TYR A 449 19.65 26.43 -3.96
C TYR A 449 20.12 27.90 -3.98
N ASN A 450 19.64 28.73 -3.05
CA ASN A 450 20.00 30.15 -3.01
C ASN A 450 21.49 30.38 -2.76
N ARG A 451 22.12 29.58 -1.88
CA ARG A 451 23.55 29.69 -1.57
C ARG A 451 24.41 29.27 -2.76
N THR A 452 24.07 28.16 -3.42
CA THR A 452 24.77 27.68 -4.60
C THR A 452 24.63 28.67 -5.76
N ALA A 453 23.43 29.20 -5.99
CA ALA A 453 23.19 30.24 -7.01
C ALA A 453 24.05 31.49 -6.76
N PHE A 454 24.06 32.00 -5.52
CA PHE A 454 24.86 33.16 -5.15
C PHE A 454 26.37 32.89 -5.30
N LEU A 455 26.86 31.74 -4.82
CA LEU A 455 28.27 31.38 -4.91
C LEU A 455 28.74 31.25 -6.36
N SER A 456 27.92 30.64 -7.23
CA SER A 456 28.20 30.51 -8.67
C SER A 456 28.29 31.89 -9.33
N GLN A 457 27.29 32.76 -9.12
CA GLN A 457 27.30 34.11 -9.66
C GLN A 457 28.50 34.94 -9.17
N TYR A 458 28.79 34.86 -7.87
CA TYR A 458 29.93 35.55 -7.28
C TYR A 458 31.27 35.05 -7.83
N SER A 459 31.40 33.74 -8.08
CA SER A 459 32.62 33.15 -8.65
C SER A 459 32.86 33.63 -10.08
N PHE A 460 31.81 33.68 -10.91
CA PHE A 460 31.90 34.28 -12.25
C PHE A 460 32.24 35.76 -12.19
N TYR A 461 31.54 36.54 -11.35
CA TYR A 461 31.81 37.97 -11.17
C TYR A 461 33.26 38.24 -10.79
N LYS A 462 33.78 37.57 -9.76
CA LYS A 462 35.17 37.73 -9.28
C LYS A 462 36.18 37.39 -10.37
N SER A 463 35.93 36.30 -11.11
CA SER A 463 36.87 35.83 -12.14
C SER A 463 36.89 36.77 -13.34
N LEU A 464 35.71 37.23 -13.80
CA LEU A 464 35.59 38.22 -14.87
C LEU A 464 36.28 39.52 -14.47
N LEU A 465 36.08 40.03 -13.25
CA LEU A 465 36.70 41.26 -12.78
C LEU A 465 38.24 41.20 -12.88
N ILE A 466 38.86 40.09 -12.43
CA ILE A 466 40.31 39.89 -12.50
C ILE A 466 40.79 39.85 -13.97
N CYS A 467 40.09 39.10 -14.83
CA CYS A 467 40.42 39.04 -16.26
C CYS A 467 40.31 40.41 -16.94
N PHE A 468 39.27 41.19 -16.63
CA PHE A 468 39.10 42.54 -17.18
C PHE A 468 40.24 43.49 -16.78
N ILE A 469 40.73 43.41 -15.54
CA ILE A 469 41.89 44.19 -15.10
C ILE A 469 43.13 43.85 -15.95
N GLN A 470 43.37 42.57 -16.22
CA GLN A 470 44.50 42.14 -17.06
C GLN A 470 44.34 42.61 -18.51
N ILE A 471 43.14 42.51 -19.08
CA ILE A 471 42.85 42.97 -20.45
C ILE A 471 43.11 44.48 -20.57
N LEU A 472 42.63 45.28 -19.60
CA LEU A 472 42.84 46.73 -19.59
C LEU A 472 44.32 47.10 -19.45
N TYR A 473 45.07 46.39 -18.62
CA TYR A 473 46.52 46.59 -18.48
C TYR A 473 47.27 46.28 -19.78
N CYS A 474 46.97 45.15 -20.43
CA CYS A 474 47.57 44.79 -21.71
C CYS A 474 47.23 45.80 -22.82
N ARG A 475 45.99 46.31 -22.86
CA ARG A 475 45.57 47.34 -23.81
C ARG A 475 46.36 48.64 -23.62
N ASN A 476 46.52 49.11 -22.38
CA ASN A 476 47.26 50.34 -22.10
C ASN A 476 48.75 50.21 -22.44
N LYS A 477 49.35 49.02 -22.27
CA LYS A 477 50.71 48.77 -22.74
C LYS A 477 50.82 48.74 -24.27
N PHE A 478 49.87 48.14 -24.97
CA PHE A 478 49.89 48.15 -26.44
C PHE A 478 49.79 49.58 -27.01
N ILE A 479 48.96 50.45 -26.42
CA ILE A 479 48.83 51.85 -26.81
C ILE A 479 50.09 52.68 -26.47
N GLN A 480 50.90 52.29 -25.49
CA GLN A 480 52.17 52.96 -25.20
C GLN A 480 53.33 52.56 -26.12
N PHE A 481 53.22 51.44 -26.84
CA PHE A 481 54.24 50.90 -27.75
C PHE A 481 53.86 50.99 -29.22
N SER A 482 52.70 51.59 -29.54
CA SER A 482 52.29 52.02 -30.88
C SER A 482 52.25 53.54 -30.92
#